data_AF-A0A8S2SB21-F1
#
_entry.id   AF-A0A8S2SB21-F1
#
_cell.length_a   1.000
_cell.length_b   1.000
_cell.length_c   1.000
_cell.angle_alpha   90.00
_cell.angle_beta   90.00
_cell.angle_gamma   90.00
#
_symmetry.space_group_name_H-M   'P 1'
#
loop_
_entity.id
_entity.type
_entity.pdbx_description
1 polymer ?
#
loop_
_entity_poly.entity_id
_entity_poly.type
_entity_poly.pdbx_seq_one_letter_code
_entity_poly.pdbx_strand_id
1 'polypeptide(L)' 'MIQDTVDTIIDSGLAAAGYEYINLDDCWQIDRDANGTIQVDPIAFPNGMRALVDYVHSHGLKFGLYS' A
#
# COMPACT_ATOMS: atom_id res chain seq x y z
N MET A 1 4.76 -5.19 7.94
CA MET A 1 3.34 -5.00 8.31
C MET A 1 2.42 -5.02 7.09
N ILE A 2 2.51 -4.08 6.13
CA ILE A 2 1.61 -4.12 4.94
C ILE A 2 1.99 -5.24 3.96
N GLN A 3 3.29 -5.47 3.71
CA GLN A 3 3.75 -6.60 2.89
C GLN A 3 3.33 -7.94 3.53
N ASP A 4 3.49 -8.09 4.85
CA ASP A 4 3.01 -9.29 5.56
C ASP A 4 1.48 -9.50 5.39
N THR A 5 0.68 -8.42 5.34
CA THR A 5 -0.76 -8.50 5.04
C THR A 5 -1.00 -8.98 3.61
N VAL A 6 -0.24 -8.50 2.62
CA VAL A 6 -0.30 -8.99 1.23
C VAL A 6 -0.04 -10.50 1.21
N ASP A 7 1.04 -10.94 1.86
CA ASP A 7 1.42 -12.36 1.91
C ASP A 7 0.33 -13.18 2.59
N THR A 8 -0.25 -12.67 3.70
CA THR A 8 -1.35 -13.34 4.41
C THR A 8 -2.61 -13.49 3.54
N ILE A 9 -2.98 -12.47 2.76
CA ILE A 9 -4.13 -12.53 1.84
C ILE A 9 -3.91 -13.60 0.77
N ILE A 10 -2.68 -13.81 0.32
CA ILE A 10 -2.31 -14.82 -0.66
C ILE A 10 -2.33 -16.21 -0.01
N ASP A 11 -1.59 -16.38 1.09
CA ASP A 11 -1.38 -17.67 1.77
C ASP A 11 -2.68 -18.23 2.36
N SER A 12 -3.60 -17.36 2.80
CA SER A 12 -4.92 -17.76 3.28
C SER A 12 -5.90 -18.19 2.18
N GLY A 13 -5.54 -18.01 0.90
CA GLY A 13 -6.41 -18.27 -0.24
C GLY A 13 -7.48 -17.19 -0.48
N LEU A 14 -7.47 -16.09 0.28
CA LEU A 14 -8.41 -14.98 0.07
C LEU A 14 -8.22 -14.33 -1.30
N ALA A 15 -6.98 -14.18 -1.76
CA ALA A 15 -6.70 -13.71 -3.12
C ALA A 15 -7.40 -14.61 -4.17
N ALA A 16 -7.29 -15.93 -4.03
CA ALA A 16 -7.95 -16.89 -4.92
C ALA A 16 -9.48 -16.88 -4.81
N ALA A 17 -10.01 -16.47 -3.66
CA ALA A 17 -11.45 -16.27 -3.44
C ALA A 17 -11.99 -14.94 -4.02
N GLY A 18 -11.13 -14.09 -4.61
CA GLY A 18 -11.51 -12.84 -5.27
C GLY A 18 -11.28 -11.58 -4.43
N TYR A 19 -10.54 -11.67 -3.32
CA TYR A 19 -10.13 -10.48 -2.55
C TYR A 19 -8.90 -9.85 -3.22
N GLU A 20 -9.16 -8.88 -4.10
CA GLU A 20 -8.14 -8.33 -5.00
C GLU A 20 -7.48 -7.04 -4.51
N TYR A 21 -8.03 -6.35 -3.52
CA TYR A 21 -7.57 -5.01 -3.13
C TYR A 21 -6.89 -4.98 -1.77
N ILE A 22 -5.74 -4.31 -1.72
CA ILE A 22 -5.09 -3.85 -0.51
C ILE A 22 -5.30 -2.35 -0.42
N ASN A 23 -6.14 -1.92 0.53
CA ASN A 23 -6.47 -0.51 0.72
C ASN A 23 -5.70 0.04 1.91
N LEU A 24 -4.88 1.06 1.66
CA LEU A 24 -4.23 1.83 2.71
C LEU A 24 -5.13 3.00 3.10
N ASP A 25 -5.54 3.00 4.37
CA ASP A 25 -6.39 4.03 4.96
C ASP A 25 -5.55 5.20 5.49
N ASP A 26 -6.09 6.00 6.41
CA ASP A 26 -5.48 7.25 6.88
C ASP A 26 -4.08 7.11 7.51
N CYS A 27 -3.43 8.25 7.75
CA CYS A 27 -2.11 8.40 8.38
C CYS A 27 -0.91 7.96 7.53
N TRP A 28 -1.03 7.86 6.21
CA TRP A 28 0.11 7.61 5.32
C TRP A 28 0.83 8.89 4.86
N GLN A 29 0.12 10.02 4.85
CA GLN A 29 0.67 11.34 4.54
C GLN A 29 1.10 12.12 5.78
N ILE A 30 2.11 12.97 5.64
CA ILE A 30 2.59 13.85 6.73
C ILE A 30 2.47 15.34 6.43
N ASP A 31 2.53 15.75 5.16
CA ASP A 31 2.49 17.17 4.78
C ASP A 31 2.18 17.34 3.28
N ARG A 32 2.19 18.58 2.79
CA ARG A 32 2.23 18.93 1.37
C ARG A 32 3.44 19.84 1.09
N ASP A 33 4.12 19.63 -0.04
CA ASP A 33 5.20 20.53 -0.46
C ASP A 33 4.68 21.89 -0.95
N ALA A 34 5.61 22.78 -1.33
CA ALA A 34 5.28 24.12 -1.84
C ALA A 34 4.39 24.12 -3.10
N ASN A 35 4.30 23.00 -3.83
CA ASN A 35 3.44 22.82 -4.99
C ASN A 35 2.09 22.16 -4.64
N GLY A 36 1.85 21.86 -3.35
CA GLY A 36 0.66 21.16 -2.86
C GLY A 36 0.72 19.64 -2.99
N THR A 37 1.87 19.06 -3.35
CA THR A 37 2.05 17.61 -3.52
C THR A 37 2.10 16.93 -2.16
N ILE A 38 1.26 15.91 -1.96
CA ILE A 38 1.23 15.13 -0.71
C ILE A 38 2.58 14.45 -0.49
N GLN A 39 3.11 14.58 0.72
CA GLN A 39 4.33 13.94 1.17
C GLN A 39 4.01 12.68 1.96
N VAL A 40 4.58 11.56 1.53
CA VAL A 40 4.49 10.26 2.21
C VAL A 40 5.38 10.27 3.46
N ASP A 41 4.94 9.66 4.56
CA ASP A 41 5.76 9.48 5.76
C ASP A 41 7.03 8.65 5.45
N PRO A 42 8.25 9.23 5.49
CA PRO A 42 9.46 8.48 5.19
C PRO A 42 9.88 7.52 6.30
N ILE A 43 9.35 7.67 7.53
CA ILE A 43 9.60 6.75 8.64
C ILE A 43 8.75 5.49 8.47
N ALA A 44 7.46 5.66 8.15
CA ALA A 44 6.56 4.53 7.90
C ALA A 44 6.85 3.85 6.55
N PHE A 45 7.25 4.62 5.54
CA PHE A 45 7.55 4.14 4.18
C PHE A 45 9.00 4.47 3.79
N PRO A 46 10.01 3.82 4.40
CA PRO A 46 11.42 4.13 4.18
C PRO A 46 11.90 3.87 2.74
N ASN A 47 11.21 3.00 2.01
CA ASN A 47 11.47 2.73 0.58
C ASN A 47 10.50 3.49 -0.34
N GLY A 48 9.69 4.39 0.21
CA GLY A 48 8.62 5.13 -0.46
C GLY A 48 7.39 4.28 -0.77
N MET A 49 6.27 4.96 -1.04
CA MET A 49 4.99 4.32 -1.38
C MET A 49 5.09 3.47 -2.65
N ARG A 50 5.89 3.89 -3.63
CA ARG A 50 6.03 3.18 -4.91
C ARG A 50 6.53 1.74 -4.73
N ALA A 51 7.52 1.52 -3.86
CA ALA A 51 8.05 0.18 -3.63
C ALA A 51 6.98 -0.77 -3.05
N LEU A 52 6.11 -0.26 -2.17
CA LEU A 52 4.98 -1.01 -1.65
C LEU A 52 3.94 -1.33 -2.74
N VAL A 53 3.60 -0.34 -3.57
CA VAL A 53 2.64 -0.52 -4.67
C VAL A 53 3.15 -1.52 -5.71
N ASP A 54 4.43 -1.44 -6.08
CA ASP A 54 5.06 -2.38 -7.01
C ASP A 54 5.04 -3.81 -6.44
N TYR A 55 5.24 -3.97 -5.12
CA TYR A 55 5.12 -5.27 -4.44
C TYR A 55 3.69 -5.83 -4.48
N VAL A 56 2.68 -5.00 -4.23
CA VAL A 56 1.27 -5.41 -4.31
C VAL A 56 0.93 -5.88 -5.73
N HIS A 57 1.34 -5.11 -6.74
CA HIS A 57 1.10 -5.45 -8.15
C HIS A 57 1.87 -6.70 -8.61
N SER A 58 3.08 -6.97 -8.09
CA SER A 58 3.83 -8.17 -8.47
C SER A 58 3.15 -9.47 -8.04
N HIS A 59 2.21 -9.39 -7.09
CA HIS A 59 1.40 -10.52 -6.63
C HIS A 59 0.00 -10.57 -7.26
N GLY A 60 -0.26 -9.73 -8.28
CA GLY A 60 -1.54 -9.69 -8.98
C GLY A 60 -2.68 -9.03 -8.20
N LEU A 61 -2.39 -8.43 -7.05
CA LEU A 61 -3.34 -7.64 -6.26
C LEU A 61 -3.36 -6.17 -6.75
N LYS A 62 -4.37 -5.43 -6.35
CA LYS A 62 -4.59 -4.01 -6.64
C LYS A 62 -4.40 -3.18 -5.38
N PHE A 63 -3.98 -1.93 -5.53
CA PHE A 63 -3.75 -1.03 -4.41
C PHE A 63 -4.76 0.13 -4.40
N GLY A 64 -5.40 0.35 -3.26
CA GLY A 64 -6.25 1.51 -2.99
C GLY A 64 -5.60 2.44 -1.97
N LEU A 65 -5.87 3.74 -2.09
CA LEU A 65 -5.30 4.78 -1.23
C LEU A 65 -6.38 5.76 -0.78
N TYR A 66 -6.39 6.07 0.50
CA TYR A 66 -7.29 7.03 1.12
C TYR A 66 -6.81 8.49 0.96
N SER A 67 -7.76 9.42 0.81
CA SER A 67 -7.57 10.88 0.90
C SER A 67 -8.83 11.59 1.37
#